data_AF-A0A0J1FII5-F1
#
_entry.id   AF-A0A0J1FII5-F1
#
_cell.length_a   1.000
_cell.length_b   1.000
_cell.length_c   1.000
_cell.angle_alpha   90.00
_cell.angle_beta   90.00
_cell.angle_gamma   90.00
#
_symmetry.space_group_name_H-M   'P 1'
#
loop_
_entity.id
_entity.type
_entity.pdbx_description
1 polymer ?
#
loop_
_entity_poly.entity_id
_entity_poly.type
_entity_poly.pdbx_seq_one_letter_code
_entity_poly.pdbx_strand_id
1 'polypeptide(L)'
;MDQAALVEYITWEVMAQLNPVPGGSAAEEGRRQGAQIVPVAVSVRHIHLAQPEIDILFEPGYALYKQRDLYQPGEFAAEEVVTLVGPRLRSLGNVRVLGPVRKRTQVEISRTDAITLGLKVPVRASGQLGGAATLTLVGPQGSITLPECCIVANRHAPFRPGPGV
;
A
#
# COMPACT_ATOMS: atom_id res chain seq x y z
N MET A 1 -0.76 48.81 -49.10
CA MET A 1 -0.39 48.24 -47.80
C MET A 1 1.13 48.28 -47.73
N ASP A 2 1.71 48.91 -46.71
CA ASP A 2 3.17 48.94 -46.59
C ASP A 2 3.71 47.54 -46.22
N GLN A 3 5.00 47.30 -46.48
CA GLN A 3 5.63 46.01 -46.24
C GLN A 3 5.60 45.59 -44.76
N ALA A 4 5.67 46.54 -43.83
CA ALA A 4 5.61 46.25 -42.39
C ALA A 4 4.19 45.83 -41.99
N ALA A 5 3.15 46.49 -42.53
CA ALA A 5 1.76 46.14 -42.30
C ALA A 5 1.41 44.75 -42.89
N LEU A 6 1.99 44.38 -44.03
CA LEU A 6 1.82 43.04 -44.60
C LEU A 6 2.52 41.96 -43.76
N VAL A 7 3.72 42.25 -43.24
CA VAL A 7 4.46 41.34 -42.37
C VAL A 7 3.73 41.14 -41.03
N GLU A 8 3.20 42.21 -40.43
CA GLU A 8 2.38 42.11 -39.22
C GLU A 8 1.13 41.27 -39.45
N TYR A 9 0.43 41.50 -40.56
CA TYR A 9 -0.77 40.75 -40.91
C TYR A 9 -0.48 39.24 -41.10
N ILE A 10 0.58 38.89 -41.83
CA ILE A 10 0.97 37.49 -42.04
C ILE A 10 1.41 36.85 -40.72
N THR A 11 2.18 37.58 -39.90
CA THR A 11 2.62 37.09 -38.59
C THR A 11 1.42 36.82 -37.68
N TRP A 12 0.44 37.71 -37.69
CA TRP A 12 -0.80 37.54 -36.94
C TRP A 12 -1.61 36.32 -37.42
N GLU A 13 -1.78 36.13 -38.73
CA GLU A 13 -2.47 34.98 -39.31
C GLU A 13 -1.78 33.66 -38.94
N VAL A 14 -0.46 33.57 -39.10
CA VAL A 14 0.30 32.37 -38.78
C VAL A 14 0.22 32.06 -37.28
N MET A 15 0.31 33.07 -36.41
CA MET A 15 0.18 32.87 -34.96
C MET A 15 -1.24 32.49 -34.55
N ALA A 16 -2.27 32.96 -35.26
CA ALA A 16 -3.66 32.56 -35.05
C ALA A 16 -3.93 31.10 -35.48
N GLN A 17 -3.21 30.59 -36.48
CA GLN A 17 -3.28 29.19 -36.89
C GLN A 17 -2.47 28.24 -35.99
N LEU A 18 -1.37 28.73 -35.39
CA LEU A 18 -0.52 27.95 -34.49
C LEU A 18 -1.00 27.93 -33.03
N ASN A 19 -1.79 28.93 -32.60
CA ASN A 19 -2.54 28.84 -31.36
C ASN A 19 -3.90 28.20 -31.65
N PRO A 20 -4.19 26.98 -31.16
CA PRO A 20 -5.54 26.47 -31.26
C PRO A 20 -6.48 27.45 -30.54
N VAL A 21 -7.44 27.99 -31.28
CA VAL A 21 -8.62 28.63 -30.70
C VAL A 21 -9.12 27.71 -29.58
N PRO A 22 -9.42 28.20 -28.37
CA PRO A 22 -10.14 27.41 -27.38
C PRO A 22 -11.57 27.23 -27.86
N GLY A 23 -11.75 26.40 -28.88
CA GLY A 23 -13.01 25.87 -29.38
C GLY A 23 -13.21 24.47 -28.82
N GLY A 24 -13.17 24.36 -27.50
CA GLY A 24 -13.77 23.22 -26.83
C GLY A 24 -15.27 23.42 -26.84
N SER A 25 -16.01 22.46 -27.36
CA SER A 25 -17.47 22.47 -27.30
C SER A 25 -17.96 22.71 -25.86
N ALA A 26 -19.14 23.30 -25.67
CA ALA A 26 -19.79 23.42 -24.35
C ALA A 26 -19.96 22.06 -23.60
N ALA A 27 -19.65 20.93 -24.24
CA ALA A 27 -19.56 19.62 -23.61
C ALA A 27 -18.24 19.37 -22.83
N GLU A 28 -17.21 20.21 -23.00
CA GLU A 28 -15.90 20.07 -22.33
C GLU A 28 -15.75 20.97 -21.08
N GLU A 29 -16.58 22.00 -20.92
CA GLU A 29 -16.58 22.88 -19.74
C GLU A 29 -16.98 22.14 -18.44
N GLY A 30 -17.55 20.94 -18.54
CA GLY A 30 -17.88 20.08 -17.40
C GLY A 30 -16.73 19.25 -16.82
N ARG A 31 -15.53 19.24 -17.42
CA ARG A 31 -14.46 18.26 -17.09
C ARG A 31 -13.20 18.79 -16.42
N ARG A 32 -13.20 20.04 -15.94
CA ARG A 32 -12.14 20.55 -15.06
C ARG A 32 -12.66 20.87 -13.66
N GLN A 33 -13.45 19.97 -13.09
CA GLN A 33 -13.48 19.90 -11.62
C GLN A 33 -12.09 19.40 -11.19
N GLY A 34 -11.39 20.22 -10.40
CA GLY A 34 -9.96 20.10 -10.11
C GLY A 34 -9.52 18.66 -9.85
N ALA A 35 -8.41 18.27 -10.48
CA ALA A 35 -7.83 16.94 -10.35
C ALA A 35 -7.72 16.58 -8.86
N GLN A 36 -8.52 15.61 -8.41
CA GLN A 36 -8.46 15.10 -7.05
C GLN A 36 -7.15 14.33 -6.89
N ILE A 37 -6.20 14.92 -6.17
CA ILE A 37 -4.93 14.27 -5.84
C ILE A 37 -5.22 13.26 -4.73
N VAL A 38 -5.17 11.97 -5.05
CA VAL A 38 -5.27 10.90 -4.05
C VAL A 38 -3.86 10.50 -3.63
N PRO A 39 -3.46 10.70 -2.36
CA PRO A 39 -2.17 10.25 -1.89
C PRO A 39 -2.11 8.71 -1.95
N VAL A 40 -1.06 8.19 -2.58
CA VAL A 40 -0.83 6.74 -2.69
C VAL A 40 0.26 6.33 -1.71
N ALA A 41 -0.07 5.38 -0.83
CA ALA A 41 0.90 4.72 0.04
C ALA A 41 1.19 3.32 -0.50
N VAL A 42 2.47 2.93 -0.52
CA VAL A 42 2.90 1.59 -0.93
C VAL A 42 3.16 0.75 0.32
N SER A 43 2.40 -0.34 0.46
CA SER A 43 2.63 -1.32 1.53
C SER A 43 3.66 -2.35 1.09
N VAL A 44 4.76 -2.43 1.83
CA VAL A 44 5.73 -3.54 1.74
C VAL A 44 5.19 -4.74 2.54
N ARG A 45 5.75 -5.93 2.33
CA ARG A 45 5.44 -7.12 3.14
C ARG A 45 5.60 -6.82 4.62
N HIS A 46 4.62 -7.23 5.42
CA HIS A 46 4.59 -6.95 6.84
C HIS A 46 3.67 -7.94 7.57
N ILE A 47 3.72 -7.90 8.90
CA ILE A 47 2.91 -8.75 9.78
C ILE A 47 2.25 -7.94 10.89
N HIS A 48 1.01 -8.28 11.21
CA HIS A 48 0.33 -7.89 12.44
C HIS A 48 0.30 -9.10 13.36
N LEU A 49 0.66 -8.94 14.62
CA LEU A 49 0.75 -10.05 15.59
C LEU A 49 -0.32 -9.94 16.68
N ALA A 50 -0.76 -11.08 17.20
CA ALA A 50 -1.46 -11.15 18.47
C ALA A 50 -0.49 -11.46 19.62
N GLN A 51 -0.91 -11.14 20.85
CA GLN A 51 -0.04 -11.28 22.03
C GLN A 51 0.55 -12.69 22.21
N PRO A 52 -0.21 -13.80 22.04
CA PRO A 52 0.36 -15.14 22.21
C PRO A 52 1.53 -15.42 21.25
N GLU A 53 1.46 -14.91 20.02
CA GLU A 53 2.56 -15.05 19.06
C GLU A 53 3.74 -14.15 19.40
N ILE A 54 3.49 -12.94 19.91
CA ILE A 54 4.55 -12.05 20.41
C ILE A 54 5.33 -12.75 21.53
N ASP A 55 4.61 -13.36 22.47
CA ASP A 55 5.18 -14.06 23.62
C ASP A 55 6.09 -15.23 23.20
N ILE A 56 5.71 -15.94 22.13
CA ILE A 56 6.47 -17.06 21.56
C ILE A 56 7.68 -16.58 20.73
N LEU A 57 7.51 -15.50 19.97
CA LEU A 57 8.52 -15.04 19.02
C LEU A 57 9.61 -14.18 19.67
N PHE A 58 9.26 -13.40 20.71
CA PHE A 58 10.15 -12.37 21.29
C PHE A 58 10.45 -12.54 22.78
N GLU A 59 9.45 -12.85 23.60
CA GLU A 59 9.54 -13.32 25.00
C GLU A 59 8.18 -13.11 25.71
N PRO A 60 7.84 -13.86 26.77
CA PRO A 60 6.57 -13.70 27.48
C PRO A 60 6.36 -12.28 28.03
N GLY A 61 5.23 -11.67 27.68
CA GLY A 61 4.87 -10.32 28.14
C GLY A 61 5.55 -9.19 27.37
N TYR A 62 6.19 -9.49 26.24
CA TYR A 62 6.89 -8.50 25.43
C TYR A 62 5.93 -7.45 24.85
N ALA A 63 6.38 -6.20 24.85
CA ALA A 63 5.69 -5.07 24.24
C ALA A 63 6.47 -4.58 23.02
N LEU A 64 5.78 -4.39 21.89
CA LEU A 64 6.37 -3.91 20.65
C LEU A 64 6.92 -2.48 20.80
N TYR A 65 8.14 -2.24 20.35
CA TYR A 65 8.75 -0.92 20.41
C TYR A 65 8.43 -0.11 19.15
N LYS A 66 7.85 1.07 19.34
CA LYS A 66 7.44 1.93 18.21
C LYS A 66 8.66 2.54 17.52
N GLN A 67 8.87 2.20 16.24
CA GLN A 67 9.89 2.82 15.40
C GLN A 67 9.37 4.12 14.76
N ARG A 68 8.21 4.07 14.09
CA ARG A 68 7.59 5.23 13.44
C ARG A 68 6.09 5.06 13.27
N ASP A 69 5.36 6.18 13.30
CA ASP A 69 3.93 6.19 13.00
C ASP A 69 3.66 5.92 11.51
N LEU A 70 2.51 5.30 11.23
CA LEU A 70 1.99 5.11 9.87
C LEU A 70 0.93 6.18 9.54
N TYR A 71 0.44 6.15 8.30
CA TYR A 71 -0.58 7.10 7.84
C TYR A 71 -1.92 6.99 8.58
N GLN A 72 -2.23 5.80 9.10
CA GLN A 72 -3.43 5.57 9.90
C GLN A 72 -3.12 5.90 11.37
N PRO A 73 -3.88 6.81 12.03
CA PRO A 73 -3.70 7.15 13.43
C PRO A 73 -3.72 5.92 14.31
N GLY A 74 -2.74 5.84 15.21
CA GLY A 74 -2.57 4.73 16.15
C GLY A 74 -1.83 3.52 15.57
N GLU A 75 -1.69 3.41 14.24
CA GLU A 75 -0.91 2.33 13.62
C GLU A 75 0.56 2.75 13.49
N PHE A 76 1.48 1.82 13.74
CA PHE A 76 2.91 2.09 13.73
C PHE A 76 3.72 0.92 13.16
N ALA A 77 4.89 1.23 12.60
CA ALA A 77 5.92 0.22 12.34
C ALA A 77 6.74 0.04 13.62
N ALA A 78 6.89 -1.19 14.06
CA ALA A 78 7.64 -1.54 15.26
C ALA A 78 9.12 -1.83 14.94
N GLU A 79 10.03 -1.78 15.92
CA GLU A 79 11.45 -2.09 15.70
C GLU A 79 11.69 -3.57 15.34
N GLU A 80 10.74 -4.41 15.72
CA GLU A 80 10.80 -5.85 15.53
C GLU A 80 10.59 -6.26 14.07
N VAL A 81 11.30 -7.30 13.71
CA VAL A 81 11.15 -8.01 12.44
C VAL A 81 11.10 -9.51 12.70
N VAL A 82 10.40 -10.22 11.83
CA VAL A 82 10.35 -11.68 11.82
C VAL A 82 10.85 -12.23 10.48
N THR A 83 11.13 -13.52 10.46
CA THR A 83 11.39 -14.26 9.22
C THR A 83 10.19 -15.13 8.89
N LEU A 84 9.74 -15.08 7.64
CA LEU A 84 8.68 -15.92 7.10
C LEU A 84 9.31 -17.15 6.44
N VAL A 85 8.83 -18.35 6.74
CA VAL A 85 9.31 -19.60 6.15
C VAL A 85 8.16 -20.33 5.48
N GLY A 86 8.36 -20.63 4.20
CA GLY A 86 7.40 -21.37 3.38
C GLY A 86 7.77 -22.86 3.25
N PRO A 87 6.85 -23.70 2.72
CA PRO A 87 7.02 -25.15 2.63
C PRO A 87 8.18 -25.60 1.74
N ARG A 88 8.70 -24.73 0.87
CA ARG A 88 9.85 -25.02 -0.01
C ARG A 88 11.22 -24.72 0.63
N LEU A 89 11.29 -24.59 1.95
CA LEU A 89 12.50 -24.20 2.70
C LEU A 89 13.10 -22.87 2.22
N ARG A 90 12.29 -22.03 1.59
CA ARG A 90 12.63 -20.65 1.25
C ARG A 90 12.09 -19.74 2.34
N SER A 91 12.87 -18.71 2.65
CA SER A 91 12.53 -17.75 3.68
C SER A 91 12.59 -16.31 3.18
N LEU A 92 11.82 -15.45 3.81
CA LEU A 92 11.88 -14.00 3.65
C LEU A 92 12.17 -13.40 5.02
N GLY A 93 13.39 -12.89 5.19
CA GLY A 93 13.81 -12.20 6.42
C GLY A 93 13.37 -10.74 6.45
N ASN A 94 13.60 -10.11 7.60
CA ASN A 94 13.36 -8.67 7.83
C ASN A 94 11.92 -8.23 7.52
N VAL A 95 10.93 -9.07 7.83
CA VAL A 95 9.52 -8.71 7.68
C VAL A 95 9.07 -7.91 8.88
N ARG A 96 8.70 -6.66 8.64
CA ARG A 96 8.35 -5.66 9.65
C ARG A 96 7.07 -6.04 10.40
N VAL A 97 7.11 -5.96 11.73
CA VAL A 97 5.91 -6.02 12.57
C VAL A 97 5.23 -4.65 12.59
N LEU A 98 3.92 -4.62 12.35
CA LEU A 98 3.08 -3.44 12.53
C LEU A 98 2.26 -3.58 13.81
N GLY A 99 2.21 -2.48 14.56
CA GLY A 99 1.39 -2.35 15.76
C GLY A 99 0.18 -1.42 15.52
N PRO A 100 -0.79 -1.44 16.45
CA PRO A 100 -0.74 -2.11 17.75
C PRO A 100 -1.00 -3.62 17.65
N VAL A 101 -0.78 -4.32 18.77
CA VAL A 101 -1.12 -5.75 18.89
C VAL A 101 -2.57 -5.98 18.52
N ARG A 102 -2.83 -6.97 17.66
CA ARG A 102 -4.17 -7.31 17.17
C ARG A 102 -4.72 -8.56 17.86
N LYS A 103 -6.01 -8.82 17.66
CA LYS A 103 -6.66 -10.05 18.15
C LYS A 103 -6.25 -11.31 17.39
N ARG A 104 -5.84 -11.16 16.13
CA ARG A 104 -5.42 -12.25 15.26
C ARG A 104 -4.18 -11.85 14.48
N THR A 105 -3.25 -12.80 14.35
CA THR A 105 -2.06 -12.64 13.53
C THR A 105 -2.41 -12.69 12.03
N GLN A 106 -1.87 -11.73 11.28
CA GLN A 106 -2.09 -11.58 9.84
C GLN A 106 -0.79 -11.19 9.14
N VAL A 107 -0.47 -11.93 8.07
CA VAL A 107 0.70 -11.70 7.22
C VAL A 107 0.23 -11.22 5.85
N GLU A 108 0.76 -10.07 5.43
CA GLU A 108 0.47 -9.48 4.13
C GLU A 108 1.72 -9.51 3.26
N ILE A 109 1.65 -10.22 2.13
CA ILE A 109 2.76 -10.36 1.20
C ILE A 109 2.35 -10.07 -0.25
N SER A 110 3.34 -9.85 -1.11
CA SER A 110 3.10 -9.74 -2.54
C SER A 110 2.87 -11.12 -3.18
N ARG A 111 2.35 -11.13 -4.42
CA ARG A 111 2.24 -12.36 -5.21
C ARG A 111 3.60 -12.98 -5.52
N THR A 112 4.62 -12.16 -5.71
CA THR A 112 6.01 -12.62 -5.93
C THR A 112 6.57 -13.28 -4.69
N ASP A 113 6.34 -12.70 -3.51
CA ASP A 113 6.73 -13.30 -2.23
C ASP A 113 6.06 -14.65 -2.01
N ALA A 114 4.78 -14.78 -2.36
CA ALA A 114 4.06 -16.05 -2.29
C ALA A 114 4.69 -17.13 -3.17
N ILE A 115 5.12 -16.77 -4.39
CA ILE A 115 5.84 -17.68 -5.29
C ILE A 115 7.18 -18.10 -4.68
N THR A 116 7.94 -17.15 -4.12
CA THR A 116 9.23 -17.43 -3.46
C THR A 116 9.06 -18.38 -2.28
N LEU A 117 8.06 -18.16 -1.44
CA LEU A 117 7.74 -19.03 -0.31
C LEU A 117 7.13 -20.38 -0.73
N GLY A 118 6.65 -20.50 -1.97
CA GLY A 118 5.98 -21.70 -2.46
C GLY A 118 4.57 -21.87 -1.93
N LEU A 119 3.86 -20.76 -1.69
CA LEU A 119 2.52 -20.73 -1.12
C LEU A 119 1.47 -20.37 -2.16
N LYS A 120 0.29 -20.99 -2.06
CA LYS A 120 -0.91 -20.54 -2.77
C LYS A 120 -1.69 -19.60 -1.85
N VAL A 121 -1.48 -18.31 -2.02
CA VAL A 121 -2.01 -17.28 -1.12
C VAL A 121 -3.20 -16.56 -1.79
N PRO A 122 -4.38 -16.49 -1.14
CA PRO A 122 -5.54 -15.80 -1.71
C PRO A 122 -5.40 -14.28 -1.62
N VAL A 123 -6.04 -13.56 -2.53
CA VAL A 123 -6.25 -12.11 -2.41
C VAL A 123 -7.43 -11.87 -1.46
N ARG A 124 -7.22 -11.09 -0.41
CA ARG A 124 -8.23 -10.83 0.63
C ARG A 124 -8.13 -9.40 1.16
N ALA A 125 -9.23 -8.90 1.72
CA ALA A 125 -9.19 -7.71 2.56
C ALA A 125 -8.56 -8.05 3.91
N SER A 126 -7.96 -7.06 4.56
CA SER A 126 -7.46 -7.19 5.94
C SER A 126 -8.58 -7.69 6.87
N GLY A 127 -8.27 -8.65 7.74
CA GLY A 127 -9.21 -9.31 8.64
C GLY A 127 -9.94 -10.52 8.05
N GLN A 128 -9.96 -10.71 6.72
CA GLN A 128 -10.62 -11.86 6.08
C GLN A 128 -9.66 -13.03 5.91
N LEU A 129 -9.39 -13.72 7.01
CA LEU A 129 -8.40 -14.81 7.07
C LEU A 129 -8.95 -16.20 6.71
N GLY A 130 -10.26 -16.38 6.50
CA GLY A 130 -10.83 -17.68 6.15
C GLY A 130 -10.25 -18.24 4.84
N GLY A 131 -9.67 -19.45 4.92
CA GLY A 131 -8.95 -20.07 3.80
C GLY A 131 -7.64 -19.37 3.41
N ALA A 132 -7.08 -18.52 4.27
CA ALA A 132 -5.75 -17.95 4.09
C ALA A 132 -4.65 -19.03 4.19
N ALA A 133 -3.47 -18.73 3.66
CA ALA A 133 -2.39 -19.71 3.65
C ALA A 133 -1.76 -19.88 5.04
N THR A 134 -1.34 -21.11 5.33
CA THR A 134 -0.51 -21.44 6.50
C THR A 134 0.92 -20.98 6.26
N LEU A 135 1.57 -20.43 7.29
CA LEU A 135 2.93 -19.94 7.22
C LEU A 135 3.65 -20.15 8.55
N THR A 136 4.97 -20.39 8.49
CA THR A 136 5.82 -20.45 9.68
C THR A 136 6.50 -19.11 9.90
N LEU A 137 6.42 -18.61 11.12
CA LEU A 137 7.07 -17.39 11.60
C LEU A 137 8.26 -17.78 12.47
N VAL A 138 9.38 -17.08 12.31
CA VAL A 138 10.58 -17.24 13.13
C VAL A 138 10.99 -15.89 13.69
N GLY A 139 11.03 -15.80 15.01
CA GLY A 139 11.50 -14.66 15.79
C GLY A 139 12.79 -15.01 16.54
N PRO A 140 13.34 -14.07 17.33
CA PRO A 140 14.57 -14.29 18.09
C PRO A 140 14.47 -15.40 19.16
N GLN A 141 13.32 -15.62 19.78
CA GLN A 141 13.17 -16.61 20.87
C GLN A 141 12.51 -17.91 20.44
N GLY A 142 11.89 -17.94 19.26
CA GLY A 142 11.08 -19.10 18.88
C GLY A 142 10.52 -19.04 17.48
N SER A 143 9.76 -20.07 17.15
CA SER A 143 9.06 -20.19 15.87
C SER A 143 7.68 -20.77 16.07
N ILE A 144 6.74 -20.38 15.22
CA ILE A 144 5.36 -20.87 15.25
C ILE A 144 4.82 -21.01 13.84
N THR A 145 4.10 -22.12 13.60
CA THR A 145 3.34 -22.33 12.35
C THR A 145 1.89 -21.98 12.59
N LEU A 146 1.39 -21.01 11.84
CA LEU A 146 0.03 -20.49 12.00
C LEU A 146 -0.84 -20.86 10.80
N PRO A 147 -1.94 -21.61 11.01
CA PRO A 147 -2.93 -21.80 9.97
C PRO A 147 -3.67 -20.49 9.69
N GLU A 148 -4.15 -20.32 8.45
CA GLU A 148 -5.02 -19.20 8.07
C GLU A 148 -4.49 -17.82 8.49
N CYS A 149 -3.25 -17.49 8.18
CA CYS A 149 -2.64 -16.21 8.57
C CYS A 149 -2.15 -15.36 7.38
N CYS A 150 -1.82 -15.97 6.25
CA CYS A 150 -1.14 -15.29 5.15
C CYS A 150 -2.07 -14.97 3.98
N ILE A 151 -2.10 -13.70 3.57
CA ILE A 151 -2.91 -13.18 2.46
C ILE A 151 -2.07 -12.30 1.52
N VAL A 152 -2.53 -12.16 0.27
CA VAL A 152 -2.14 -11.05 -0.59
C VAL A 152 -3.14 -9.92 -0.34
N ALA A 153 -2.66 -8.79 0.16
CA ALA A 153 -3.53 -7.68 0.52
C ALA A 153 -4.25 -7.10 -0.70
N ASN A 154 -5.56 -6.95 -0.61
CA ASN A 154 -6.33 -6.24 -1.62
C ASN A 154 -6.06 -4.74 -1.53
N ARG A 155 -5.91 -4.09 -2.69
CA ARG A 155 -5.83 -2.62 -2.78
C ARG A 155 -7.13 -2.02 -2.25
N HIS A 156 -7.01 -1.04 -1.38
CA HIS A 156 -8.16 -0.34 -0.81
C HIS A 156 -7.79 1.13 -0.60
N ALA A 157 -8.78 2.00 -0.73
CA ALA A 157 -8.66 3.41 -0.37
C ALA A 157 -9.44 3.60 0.94
N PRO A 158 -8.76 3.89 2.06
CA PRO A 158 -9.46 4.30 3.28
C PRO A 158 -10.19 5.61 2.99
N PHE A 159 -11.52 5.57 2.91
CA PHE A 159 -12.32 6.78 2.79
C PHE A 159 -12.39 7.43 4.18
N ARG A 160 -11.65 8.52 4.37
CA ARG A 160 -11.97 9.47 5.43
C ARG A 160 -12.84 10.55 4.80
N PRO A 161 -14.08 10.79 5.28
CA PRO A 161 -14.75 12.03 4.93
C PRO A 161 -13.82 13.17 5.39
N GLY A 162 -13.55 14.12 4.48
CA GLY A 162 -12.85 15.35 4.85
C GLY A 162 -13.65 16.09 5.93
N PRO A 163 -13.04 17.05 6.64
CA PRO A 163 -13.82 18.00 7.43
C PRO A 163 -14.85 18.62 6.48
N GLY A 164 -16.13 18.34 6.73
CA GLY A 164 -17.22 18.84 5.91
C GLY A 164 -17.18 20.36 5.85
N VAL A 165 -17.44 20.89 4.67
CA VAL A 165 -18.01 22.24 4.49
C VAL A 165 -19.35 22.33 5.21
#